data_AF-A0A761QI77-F1
#
_entry.id   AF-A0A761QI77-F1
#
_cell.length_a   1.000
_cell.length_b   1.000
_cell.length_c   1.000
_cell.angle_alpha   90.00
_cell.angle_beta   90.00
_cell.angle_gamma   90.00
#
_symmetry.space_group_name_H-M   'P 1'
#
loop_
_entity.id
_entity.type
_entity.pdbx_description
1 polymer ?
#
loop_
_entity_poly.entity_id
_entity_poly.type
_entity_poly.pdbx_seq_one_letter_code
_entity_poly.pdbx_strand_id
1 'polypeptide(L)'
;MDKNEIYDAAFSRWGFDAQMLVLNEEASELAAVISRFLNHRTNIGKVVSEAADVEIMIEQLRHNGFGSEVDNEKERKLARLSRRLGVPANAPAQFIPPPFELIDEALEHMCMAKGLSMSGKANHNRQAAAHLRSAMGRMMYAAQLCIRDAQRQEMAKSEKQPKQ
;
A
#
# COMPACT_ATOMS: atom_id res chain seq x y z
N MET A 1 -1.42 6.19 -29.76
CA MET A 1 -2.49 5.17 -29.75
C MET A 1 -3.20 5.33 -28.43
N ASP A 2 -4.52 5.47 -28.44
CA ASP A 2 -5.29 5.63 -27.21
C ASP A 2 -5.31 4.31 -26.43
N LYS A 3 -5.30 4.37 -25.10
CA LYS A 3 -5.28 3.16 -24.27
C LYS A 3 -6.56 2.33 -24.44
N ASN A 4 -7.70 2.98 -24.65
CA ASN A 4 -8.97 2.29 -24.89
C ASN A 4 -8.94 1.51 -26.21
N GLU A 5 -8.33 2.06 -27.27
CA GLU A 5 -8.13 1.35 -28.54
C GLU A 5 -7.29 0.08 -28.37
N ILE A 6 -6.26 0.14 -27.51
CA ILE A 6 -5.42 -1.02 -27.19
C ILE A 6 -6.24 -2.09 -26.44
N TYR A 7 -7.10 -1.67 -25.50
CA TYR A 7 -7.95 -2.58 -24.73
C TYR A 7 -9.00 -3.24 -25.62
N ASP A 8 -9.65 -2.46 -26.50
CA ASP A 8 -10.59 -2.99 -27.50
C ASP A 8 -9.90 -3.98 -28.44
N ALA A 9 -8.67 -3.68 -28.87
CA ALA A 9 -7.88 -4.59 -29.70
C ALA A 9 -7.54 -5.89 -28.95
N ALA A 10 -7.21 -5.82 -27.66
CA ALA A 10 -6.91 -6.99 -26.84
C ALA A 10 -8.13 -7.91 -26.68
N PHE A 11 -9.28 -7.34 -26.33
CA PHE A 11 -10.52 -8.11 -26.23
C PHE A 11 -10.97 -8.65 -27.58
N SER A 12 -10.83 -7.88 -28.66
CA SER A 12 -11.17 -8.34 -30.01
C SER A 12 -10.27 -9.48 -30.49
N ARG A 13 -8.99 -9.44 -30.11
CA ARG A 13 -7.99 -10.42 -30.57
C ARG A 13 -8.04 -11.73 -29.78
N TRP A 14 -8.22 -11.66 -28.47
CA TRP A 14 -8.06 -12.82 -27.57
C TRP A 14 -9.32 -13.19 -26.79
N GLY A 15 -10.32 -12.30 -26.72
CA GLY A 15 -11.57 -12.55 -26.01
C GLY A 15 -11.48 -12.36 -24.49
N PHE A 16 -12.65 -12.31 -23.85
CA PHE A 16 -12.79 -12.03 -22.43
C PHE A 16 -12.10 -13.06 -21.53
N ASP A 17 -12.34 -14.34 -21.74
CA ASP A 17 -11.79 -15.42 -20.91
C ASP A 17 -10.25 -15.41 -20.90
N ALA A 18 -9.62 -15.13 -22.05
CA ALA A 18 -8.17 -15.01 -22.14
C ALA A 18 -7.65 -13.82 -21.34
N GLN A 19 -8.31 -12.65 -21.41
CA GLN A 19 -7.92 -11.49 -20.61
C GLN A 19 -8.11 -11.73 -19.10
N MET A 20 -9.14 -12.49 -18.71
CA MET A 20 -9.34 -12.90 -17.31
C MET A 20 -8.22 -13.83 -16.81
N LEU A 21 -7.74 -14.75 -17.66
CA LEU A 21 -6.60 -15.60 -17.34
C LEU A 21 -5.31 -14.78 -17.18
N VAL A 22 -5.07 -13.82 -18.08
CA VAL A 22 -3.92 -12.90 -17.97
C VAL A 22 -4.00 -12.09 -16.68
N LEU A 23 -5.15 -11.50 -16.34
CA LEU A 23 -5.31 -10.78 -15.06
C LEU A 23 -4.96 -11.67 -13.84
N ASN A 24 -5.34 -12.94 -13.88
CA ASN A 24 -4.98 -13.89 -12.81
C ASN A 24 -3.47 -14.21 -12.78
N GLU A 25 -2.83 -14.32 -13.95
CA GLU A 25 -1.39 -14.51 -14.08
C GLU A 25 -0.64 -13.31 -13.49
N GLU A 26 -0.91 -12.09 -13.95
CA GLU A 26 -0.27 -10.86 -13.45
C GLU A 26 -0.46 -10.69 -11.94
N ALA A 27 -1.65 -10.98 -11.41
CA ALA A 27 -1.91 -10.93 -9.98
C ALA A 27 -1.07 -11.95 -9.19
N SER A 28 -0.83 -13.13 -9.77
CA SER A 28 0.00 -14.17 -9.19
C SER A 28 1.49 -13.82 -9.24
N GLU A 29 1.94 -13.20 -10.33
CA GLU A 29 3.32 -12.71 -10.49
C GLU A 29 3.62 -11.59 -9.50
N LEU A 30 2.72 -10.62 -9.35
CA LEU A 30 2.82 -9.57 -8.33
C LEU A 30 2.93 -10.17 -6.92
N ALA A 31 2.07 -11.16 -6.59
CA ALA A 31 2.12 -11.83 -5.29
C ALA A 31 3.47 -12.54 -5.05
N ALA A 32 3.99 -13.23 -6.07
CA ALA A 32 5.27 -13.91 -6.00
C ALA A 32 6.45 -12.92 -5.84
N VAL A 33 6.44 -11.82 -6.58
CA VAL A 33 7.48 -10.80 -6.54
C VAL A 33 7.47 -10.03 -5.21
N ILE A 34 6.30 -9.69 -4.66
CA ILE A 34 6.19 -9.12 -3.31
C ILE A 34 6.80 -10.08 -2.28
N SER A 35 6.47 -11.37 -2.36
CA SER A 35 7.02 -12.39 -1.45
C SER A 35 8.55 -12.47 -1.56
N ARG A 36 9.11 -12.39 -2.77
CA ARG A 36 10.56 -12.34 -3.00
C ARG A 36 11.17 -11.05 -2.48
N PHE A 37 10.48 -9.91 -2.62
CA PHE A 37 10.97 -8.60 -2.18
C PHE A 37 11.12 -8.55 -0.66
N LEU A 38 10.09 -9.02 0.06
CA LEU A 38 10.09 -9.11 1.52
C LEU A 38 11.15 -10.08 2.05
N ASN A 39 11.54 -11.08 1.26
CA ASN A 39 12.62 -12.01 1.60
C ASN A 39 14.00 -11.57 1.05
N HIS A 40 14.14 -10.32 0.60
CA HIS A 40 15.37 -9.74 0.04
C HIS A 40 15.94 -10.50 -1.18
N ARG A 41 15.07 -11.16 -1.96
CA ARG A 41 15.42 -11.93 -3.17
C ARG A 41 15.15 -11.19 -4.48
N THR A 42 14.63 -9.97 -4.42
CA THR A 42 14.42 -9.08 -5.59
C THR A 42 14.42 -7.62 -5.13
N ASN A 43 14.33 -6.68 -6.06
CA ASN A 43 14.31 -5.25 -5.78
C ASN A 43 12.91 -4.63 -6.00
N ILE A 44 12.74 -3.39 -5.56
CA ILE A 44 11.48 -2.65 -5.66
C ILE A 44 11.03 -2.40 -7.10
N GLY A 45 11.97 -2.30 -8.06
CA GLY A 45 11.65 -2.07 -9.47
C GLY A 45 10.84 -3.22 -10.08
N LYS A 46 11.11 -4.47 -9.66
CA LYS A 46 10.29 -5.61 -10.06
C LYS A 46 8.88 -5.53 -9.49
N VAL A 47 8.73 -5.17 -8.21
CA VAL A 47 7.39 -4.97 -7.61
C VAL A 47 6.59 -3.90 -8.36
N VAL A 48 7.24 -2.80 -8.75
CA VAL A 48 6.60 -1.71 -9.51
C VAL A 48 6.18 -2.16 -10.90
N SER A 49 6.98 -2.99 -11.59
CA SER A 49 6.62 -3.55 -12.89
C SER A 49 5.35 -4.40 -12.81
N GLU A 50 5.36 -5.44 -11.97
CA GLU A 50 4.20 -6.34 -11.86
C GLU A 50 2.93 -5.61 -11.36
N ALA A 51 3.11 -4.56 -10.54
CA ALA A 51 2.00 -3.73 -10.10
C ALA A 51 1.37 -2.93 -11.26
N ALA A 52 2.19 -2.43 -12.19
CA ALA A 52 1.72 -1.75 -13.38
C ALA A 52 0.99 -2.71 -14.33
N ASP A 53 1.47 -3.95 -14.48
CA ASP A 53 0.84 -4.96 -15.32
C ASP A 53 -0.55 -5.34 -14.76
N VAL A 54 -0.66 -5.56 -13.45
CA VAL A 54 -1.96 -5.75 -12.77
C VAL A 54 -2.88 -4.54 -12.91
N GLU A 55 -2.35 -3.32 -12.81
CA GLU A 55 -3.13 -2.08 -12.97
C GLU A 55 -3.73 -1.99 -14.38
N ILE A 56 -2.94 -2.26 -15.43
CA ILE A 56 -3.41 -2.32 -16.82
C ILE A 56 -4.52 -3.36 -16.98
N MET A 57 -4.36 -4.55 -16.41
CA MET A 57 -5.38 -5.60 -16.52
C MET A 57 -6.68 -5.25 -15.77
N ILE A 58 -6.59 -4.53 -14.65
CA ILE A 58 -7.78 -3.98 -13.96
C ILE A 58 -8.42 -2.87 -14.80
N GLU A 59 -7.64 -2.00 -15.45
CA GLU A 59 -8.18 -0.99 -16.38
C GLU A 59 -8.92 -1.64 -17.55
N GLN A 60 -8.38 -2.71 -18.14
CA GLN A 60 -9.05 -3.48 -19.19
C GLN A 60 -10.37 -4.09 -18.71
N LEU A 61 -10.38 -4.68 -17.51
CA LEU A 61 -11.61 -5.22 -16.92
C LEU A 61 -12.69 -4.14 -16.75
N ARG A 62 -12.27 -2.94 -16.30
CA ARG A 62 -13.17 -1.79 -16.16
C ARG A 62 -13.72 -1.32 -17.51
N HIS A 63 -12.85 -1.28 -18.53
CA HIS A 63 -13.21 -0.92 -19.90
C HIS A 63 -14.23 -1.91 -20.50
N ASN A 64 -14.14 -3.19 -20.16
CA ASN A 64 -15.11 -4.24 -20.55
C ASN A 64 -16.41 -4.22 -19.71
N GLY A 65 -16.85 -3.04 -19.27
CA GLY A 65 -18.17 -2.87 -18.66
C GLY A 65 -18.28 -3.22 -17.17
N PHE A 66 -17.19 -3.59 -16.48
CA PHE A 66 -17.21 -3.84 -15.03
C PHE A 66 -16.81 -2.62 -14.19
N GLY A 67 -16.59 -1.46 -14.82
CA GLY A 67 -16.12 -0.24 -14.14
C GLY A 67 -16.98 0.18 -12.94
N SER A 68 -18.29 0.31 -13.16
CA SER A 68 -19.27 0.70 -12.15
C SER A 68 -19.32 -0.25 -10.96
N GLU A 69 -19.29 -1.54 -11.22
CA GLU A 69 -19.36 -2.61 -10.22
C GLU A 69 -18.11 -2.61 -9.34
N VAL A 70 -16.94 -2.43 -9.96
CA VAL A 70 -15.68 -2.30 -9.22
C VAL A 70 -15.69 -1.04 -8.37
N ASP A 71 -16.21 0.08 -8.86
CA ASP A 71 -16.27 1.33 -8.10
C ASP A 71 -17.22 1.24 -6.90
N ASN A 72 -18.44 0.73 -7.10
CA ASN A 72 -19.40 0.48 -6.03
C ASN A 72 -18.81 -0.44 -4.94
N GLU A 73 -18.13 -1.52 -5.35
CA GLU A 73 -17.51 -2.45 -4.42
C GLU A 73 -16.29 -1.83 -3.72
N LYS A 74 -15.49 -1.00 -4.41
CA LYS A 74 -14.39 -0.23 -3.81
C LYS A 74 -14.91 0.72 -2.74
N GLU A 75 -15.94 1.51 -3.03
CA GLU A 75 -16.57 2.43 -2.07
C GLU A 75 -17.02 1.68 -0.81
N ARG A 76 -17.73 0.56 -0.98
CA ARG A 76 -18.18 -0.29 0.14
C ARG A 76 -17.01 -0.81 0.97
N LYS A 77 -15.94 -1.28 0.33
CA LYS A 77 -14.75 -1.81 1.02
C LYS A 77 -13.97 -0.70 1.75
N LEU A 78 -13.83 0.48 1.14
CA LEU A 78 -13.18 1.64 1.75
C LEU A 78 -13.98 2.17 2.93
N ALA A 79 -15.31 2.29 2.82
CA ALA A 79 -16.18 2.67 3.93
C ALA A 79 -16.03 1.70 5.12
N ARG A 80 -15.94 0.39 4.85
CA ARG A 80 -15.67 -0.63 5.88
C ARG A 80 -14.28 -0.46 6.50
N LEU A 81 -13.26 -0.17 5.72
CA LEU A 81 -11.90 0.05 6.22
C LEU A 81 -11.83 1.32 7.09
N SER A 82 -12.43 2.42 6.62
CA SER A 82 -12.55 3.69 7.36
C SER A 82 -13.16 3.47 8.74
N ARG A 83 -14.28 2.72 8.80
CA ARG A 83 -14.94 2.36 10.07
C ARG A 83 -14.04 1.56 11.01
N ARG A 84 -13.27 0.60 10.48
CA ARG A 84 -12.32 -0.21 11.29
C ARG A 84 -11.16 0.63 11.83
N LEU A 85 -10.73 1.63 11.07
CA LEU A 85 -9.65 2.53 11.46
C LEU A 85 -10.13 3.72 12.30
N GLY A 86 -11.44 3.89 12.49
CA GLY A 86 -12.00 5.05 13.19
C GLY A 86 -11.86 6.37 12.41
N VAL A 87 -11.57 6.30 11.11
CA VAL A 87 -11.46 7.48 10.24
C VAL A 87 -12.88 7.93 9.87
N PRO A 88 -13.30 9.17 10.18
CA PRO A 88 -14.62 9.66 9.81
C PRO A 88 -14.74 9.80 8.29
N ALA A 89 -15.94 9.59 7.73
CA ALA A 89 -16.19 9.65 6.29
C ALA A 89 -15.85 11.02 5.66
N ASN A 90 -15.84 12.07 6.48
CA ASN A 90 -15.49 13.44 6.11
C ASN A 90 -14.19 13.90 6.80
N ALA A 91 -13.31 12.97 7.18
CA ALA A 91 -11.99 13.34 7.68
C ALA A 91 -11.32 14.25 6.65
N PRO A 92 -10.71 15.39 7.06
CA PRO A 92 -9.90 16.16 6.14
C PRO A 92 -8.87 15.22 5.49
N ALA A 93 -8.54 15.46 4.22
CA ALA A 93 -7.83 14.53 3.33
C ALA A 93 -6.47 14.01 3.84
N GLN A 94 -6.00 14.50 5.00
CA GLN A 94 -4.72 14.17 5.61
C GLN A 94 -4.83 14.21 7.13
N PHE A 95 -5.35 13.16 7.76
CA PHE A 95 -4.90 12.82 9.11
C PHE A 95 -3.81 11.76 9.00
N ILE A 96 -2.68 12.16 8.41
CA ILE A 96 -1.45 11.37 8.50
C ILE A 96 -0.70 11.95 9.71
N PRO A 97 -0.58 11.21 10.83
CA PRO A 97 0.18 11.70 11.97
C PRO A 97 1.62 12.00 11.52
N PRO A 98 2.17 13.16 11.89
CA PRO A 98 3.54 13.51 11.56
C PRO A 98 4.50 12.49 12.16
N PRO A 99 5.73 12.34 11.62
CA PRO A 99 6.68 11.33 12.08
C PRO A 99 6.94 11.35 13.59
N PHE A 100 6.94 12.53 14.23
CA PHE A 100 7.16 12.64 15.67
C PHE A 100 6.04 12.01 16.50
N GLU A 101 4.76 12.17 16.13
CA GLU A 101 3.63 11.53 16.83
C GLU A 101 3.72 10.01 16.73
N LEU A 102 4.09 9.48 15.56
CA LEU A 102 4.30 8.04 15.38
C LEU A 102 5.46 7.51 16.23
N ILE A 103 6.52 8.31 16.40
CA ILE A 103 7.65 7.97 17.29
C ILE A 103 7.19 7.97 18.75
N ASP A 104 6.41 8.96 19.17
CA ASP A 104 5.85 9.03 20.53
C ASP A 104 4.98 7.80 20.83
N GLU A 105 4.05 7.46 19.94
CA GLU A 105 3.22 6.25 20.09
C GLU A 105 4.07 4.96 20.09
N ALA A 106 5.18 4.92 19.33
CA ALA A 106 6.10 3.78 19.35
C ALA A 106 6.80 3.66 20.70
N LEU A 107 7.25 4.78 21.29
CA LEU A 107 7.87 4.82 22.62
C LEU A 107 6.90 4.36 23.71
N GLU A 108 5.63 4.77 23.65
CA GLU A 108 4.58 4.28 24.56
C GLU A 108 4.46 2.75 24.51
N HIS A 109 4.37 2.19 23.30
CA HIS A 109 4.34 0.74 23.14
C HIS A 109 5.61 0.05 23.63
N MET A 110 6.79 0.63 23.43
CA MET A 110 8.04 0.10 23.97
C MET A 110 8.06 0.11 25.50
N CYS A 111 7.57 1.18 26.14
CA CYS A 111 7.41 1.26 27.59
C CYS A 111 6.47 0.17 28.12
N MET A 112 5.31 -0.02 27.48
CA MET A 112 4.37 -1.08 27.84
C MET A 112 4.99 -2.48 27.68
N ALA A 113 5.68 -2.72 26.56
CA ALA A 113 6.37 -3.98 26.32
C ALA A 113 7.44 -4.27 27.38
N LYS A 114 8.27 -3.26 27.72
CA LYS A 114 9.30 -3.38 28.76
C LYS A 114 8.69 -3.74 30.11
N GLY A 115 7.64 -3.03 30.53
CA GLY A 115 6.94 -3.32 31.79
C GLY A 115 6.38 -4.74 31.83
N LEU A 116 5.76 -5.19 30.74
CA LEU A 116 5.22 -6.56 30.61
C LEU A 116 6.33 -7.62 30.64
N SER A 117 7.44 -7.40 29.96
CA SER A 117 8.59 -8.32 29.97
C SER A 117 9.25 -8.43 31.35
N MET A 118 9.27 -7.34 32.13
CA MET A 118 9.84 -7.32 33.48
C MET A 118 8.95 -7.99 34.54
N SER A 119 7.68 -8.27 34.22
CA SER A 119 6.71 -8.84 35.16
C SER A 119 6.92 -10.32 35.52
N GLY A 120 7.76 -11.04 34.77
CA GLY A 120 8.07 -12.45 34.98
C GLY A 120 6.94 -13.44 34.63
N LYS A 121 5.79 -12.98 34.12
CA LYS A 121 4.66 -13.87 33.76
C LYS A 121 4.73 -14.31 32.29
N ALA A 122 4.63 -15.61 32.04
CA ALA A 122 4.74 -16.17 30.69
C ALA A 122 3.68 -15.65 29.70
N ASN A 123 2.46 -15.37 30.17
CA ASN A 123 1.38 -14.80 29.35
C ASN A 123 1.64 -13.34 28.94
N HIS A 124 2.41 -12.58 29.72
CA HIS A 124 2.77 -11.20 29.41
C HIS A 124 3.80 -11.11 28.28
N ASN A 125 4.57 -12.16 27.99
CA ASN A 125 5.50 -12.16 26.86
C ASN A 125 4.78 -12.05 25.51
N ARG A 126 3.59 -12.65 25.37
CA ARG A 126 2.79 -12.52 24.15
C ARG A 126 2.27 -11.09 23.96
N GLN A 127 1.87 -10.45 25.06
CA GLN A 127 1.41 -9.06 25.06
C GLN A 127 2.57 -8.09 24.79
N ALA A 128 3.72 -8.31 25.43
CA ALA A 128 4.95 -7.55 25.15
C ALA A 128 5.34 -7.66 23.67
N ALA A 129 5.31 -8.85 23.10
CA ALA A 129 5.59 -9.06 21.68
C ALA A 129 4.58 -8.34 20.76
N ALA A 130 3.30 -8.26 21.15
CA ALA A 130 2.31 -7.51 20.40
C ALA A 130 2.61 -6.00 20.41
N HIS A 131 2.95 -5.44 21.58
CA HIS A 131 3.36 -4.04 21.69
C HIS A 131 4.64 -3.74 20.89
N LEU A 132 5.64 -4.61 20.92
CA LEU A 132 6.86 -4.46 20.12
C LEU A 132 6.56 -4.44 18.61
N ARG A 133 5.68 -5.33 18.12
CA ARG A 133 5.26 -5.30 16.71
C ARG A 133 4.55 -4.00 16.35
N SER A 134 3.69 -3.51 17.22
CA SER A 134 3.01 -2.22 17.03
C SER A 134 4.00 -1.04 17.02
N ALA A 135 5.03 -1.06 17.87
CA ALA A 135 6.09 -0.04 17.88
C ALA A 135 6.91 -0.10 16.58
N MET A 136 7.33 -1.29 16.14
CA MET A 136 8.06 -1.46 14.87
C MET A 136 7.26 -0.94 13.67
N GLY A 137 5.95 -1.24 13.62
CA GLY A 137 5.08 -0.75 12.56
C GLY A 137 5.05 0.78 12.48
N ARG A 138 4.95 1.45 13.63
CA ARG A 138 4.96 2.92 13.72
C ARG A 138 6.29 3.53 13.32
N MET A 139 7.40 2.99 13.83
CA MET A 139 8.75 3.45 13.45
C MET A 139 9.00 3.27 11.95
N MET A 140 8.57 2.15 11.37
CA MET A 140 8.70 1.90 9.94
C MET A 140 7.88 2.92 9.12
N TYR A 141 6.65 3.22 9.53
CA TYR A 141 5.83 4.21 8.84
C TYR A 141 6.39 5.63 9.00
N ALA A 142 6.85 6.01 10.19
CA ALA A 142 7.52 7.29 10.43
C ALA A 142 8.74 7.47 9.52
N ALA A 143 9.57 6.43 9.39
CA ALA A 143 10.72 6.44 8.49
C ALA A 143 10.31 6.64 7.02
N GLN A 144 9.25 5.95 6.57
CA GLN A 144 8.72 6.12 5.21
C GLN A 144 8.21 7.55 4.96
N LEU A 145 7.53 8.16 5.93
CA LEU A 145 7.07 9.55 5.84
C LEU A 145 8.26 10.53 5.71
N CYS A 146 9.29 10.36 6.54
CA CYS A 146 10.50 11.18 6.45
C CYS A 146 11.16 11.11 5.06
N ILE A 147 11.28 9.91 4.49
CA ILE A 147 11.85 9.70 3.15
C ILE A 147 10.98 10.40 2.09
N ARG A 148 9.66 10.20 2.16
CA ARG A 148 8.71 10.80 1.22
C ARG A 148 8.74 12.33 1.24
N ASP A 149 8.85 12.91 2.42
CA ASP A 149 8.89 14.37 2.58
C ASP A 149 10.22 14.95 2.09
N ALA A 150 11.35 14.27 2.32
CA ALA A 150 12.64 14.65 1.75
C ALA A 150 12.61 14.65 0.21
N GLN A 151 12.09 13.58 -0.40
CA GLN A 151 11.95 13.48 -1.85
C GLN A 151 11.06 14.58 -2.44
N ARG A 152 9.96 14.92 -1.77
CA ARG A 152 9.07 16.03 -2.18
C ARG A 152 9.78 17.38 -2.14
N GLN A 153 10.58 17.63 -1.11
CA GLN A 153 11.35 18.86 -0.99
C GLN A 153 12.44 18.97 -2.06
N GLU A 154 13.09 17.85 -2.40
CA GLU A 154 14.08 17.79 -3.49
C GLU A 154 13.45 18.09 -4.85
N MET A 155 12.30 17.48 -5.16
CA MET A 155 11.54 17.76 -6.39
C MET A 155 11.07 19.22 -6.46
N ALA A 156 10.55 19.77 -5.36
CA ALA A 156 10.15 21.17 -5.31
C ALA A 156 11.32 22.15 -5.46
N LYS A 157 12.55 21.74 -5.09
CA LYS A 157 13.77 22.54 -5.30
C LYS A 157 14.27 22.46 -6.75
N SER A 158 14.20 21.29 -7.39
CA SER A 158 14.59 21.11 -8.78
C SER A 158 13.64 21.82 -9.76
N GLU A 159 12.34 21.90 -9.44
CA GLU A 159 11.36 22.68 -10.22
C GLU A 159 11.54 24.20 -10.08
N LYS A 160 12.10 24.67 -8.97
CA LYS A 160 12.35 26.11 -8.69
C LYS A 160 13.68 26.64 -9.22
N GLN A 161 14.57 25.77 -9.71
CA GLN A 161 15.78 26.20 -10.43
C GLN A 161 15.48 26.24 -11.93
N PRO A 162 15.25 27.43 -12.55
CA PRO A 162 15.13 27.49 -13.99
C PRO A 162 16.47 27.04 -14.59
N LYS A 163 16.39 26.12 -15.57
CA LYS A 163 17.55 25.70 -16.36
C LYS A 163 18.23 26.95 -16.92
N GLN A 164 19.43 27.27 -16.41
CA GLN A 164 20.33 28.25 -17.00
C GLN A 164 20.99 27.67 -18.24
#